data_AF-A0A914C1N1-F1
#
_entry.id   AF-A0A914C1N1-F1
#
_cell.length_a   1.000
_cell.length_b   1.000
_cell.length_c   1.000
_cell.angle_alpha   90.00
_cell.angle_beta   90.00
_cell.angle_gamma   90.00
#
_symmetry.space_group_name_H-M   'P 1'
#
loop_
_entity.id
_entity.type
_entity.pdbx_description
1 polymer ?
#
loop_
_entity_poly.entity_id
_entity_poly.type
_entity_poly.pdbx_seq_one_letter_code
_entity_poly.pdbx_strand_id
1 'polypeptide(L)'
;MLRDFLTDYKDGLVSSLQGFLVLHKLNQPSHSKAQLTPSPVKEQKTKMTVLERRRAAERANSSETSVQNGIRHKPSALRRVFQCAGINILAIMFLKLLGWLMEWFASTKYPTFYAICNSFQIVVVLLMIVIIRILSALWFADVASAALAYRGISGNSAPVDISRAASDFIHAIIVELVFLLQAMLIWSLPFQYLAPLVGFIYMSLLYSLYSFEYMWMSSGIPMSSRISKVERRWPFHIGFGTILTLSTSYSDDFMINGCIFGALFPFFIVSSYLATMRDAAQSEVPAVPFFYVAQVITNKFSLALVSIIGRRQRRT
;
A
#
# COMPACT_ATOMS: atom_id res chain seq x y z
N MET A 1 -15.96 -12.62 21.75
CA MET A 1 -15.12 -11.38 21.78
C MET A 1 -13.60 -11.60 21.93
N LEU A 2 -13.00 -11.94 23.09
CA LEU A 2 -11.52 -12.06 23.20
C LEU A 2 -10.93 -13.15 22.28
N ARG A 3 -11.63 -14.30 22.19
CA ARG A 3 -11.27 -15.38 21.27
C ARG A 3 -11.29 -14.90 19.81
N ASP A 4 -12.30 -14.14 19.41
CA ASP A 4 -12.42 -13.62 18.05
C ASP A 4 -11.33 -12.59 17.76
N PHE A 5 -11.02 -11.73 18.73
CA PHE A 5 -9.90 -10.80 18.64
C PHE A 5 -8.58 -11.53 18.36
N LEU A 6 -8.26 -12.56 19.16
CA LEU A 6 -7.02 -13.33 18.99
C LEU A 6 -7.01 -14.12 17.69
N THR A 7 -8.17 -14.63 17.25
CA THR A 7 -8.31 -15.35 15.99
C THR A 7 -8.08 -14.41 14.81
N ASP A 8 -8.77 -13.26 14.78
CA ASP A 8 -8.61 -12.24 13.75
C ASP A 8 -7.16 -11.74 13.68
N TYR A 9 -6.55 -11.46 14.84
CA TYR A 9 -5.15 -11.06 14.93
C TYR A 9 -4.21 -12.12 14.36
N LYS A 10 -4.38 -13.39 14.75
CA LYS A 10 -3.57 -14.51 14.24
C LYS A 10 -3.74 -14.68 12.74
N ASP A 11 -4.96 -14.59 12.23
CA ASP A 11 -5.26 -14.71 10.80
C ASP A 11 -4.59 -13.59 10.00
N GLY A 12 -4.59 -12.36 10.55
CA GLY A 12 -3.86 -11.22 9.99
C GLY A 12 -2.36 -11.47 9.93
N LEU A 13 -1.78 -11.92 11.05
CA LEU A 13 -0.35 -12.21 11.17
C LEU A 13 0.09 -13.28 10.16
N VAL A 14 -0.64 -14.39 10.07
CA VAL A 14 -0.35 -15.46 9.11
C VAL A 14 -0.52 -14.97 7.67
N SER A 15 -1.55 -14.16 7.39
CA SER A 15 -1.78 -13.60 6.06
C SER A 15 -0.64 -12.69 5.60
N SER A 16 -0.02 -11.93 6.51
CA SER A 16 1.10 -11.04 6.21
C SER A 16 2.33 -11.78 5.65
N LEU A 17 2.50 -13.06 5.98
CA LEU A 17 3.64 -13.88 5.56
C LEU A 17 3.45 -14.56 4.19
N GLN A 18 2.22 -14.62 3.66
CA GLN A 18 1.93 -15.36 2.43
C GLN A 18 2.68 -14.82 1.20
N GLY A 19 2.84 -13.49 1.12
CA GLY A 19 3.56 -12.83 0.03
C GLY A 19 5.03 -13.23 -0.05
N PHE A 20 5.68 -13.51 1.08
CA PHE A 20 7.07 -14.01 1.11
C PHE A 20 7.22 -15.38 0.44
N LEU A 21 6.19 -16.22 0.53
CA LEU A 21 6.19 -17.57 -0.06
C LEU A 21 5.81 -17.58 -1.55
N VAL A 22 5.08 -16.57 -2.02
CA VAL A 22 4.47 -16.57 -3.37
C VAL A 22 5.15 -15.60 -4.33
N LEU A 23 5.87 -14.57 -3.85
CA LEU A 23 6.48 -13.53 -4.70
C LEU A 23 7.35 -14.11 -5.84
N HIS A 24 8.12 -15.17 -5.56
CA HIS A 24 8.97 -15.83 -6.56
C HIS A 24 8.18 -16.58 -7.64
N LYS A 25 6.94 -16.99 -7.33
CA LYS A 25 6.05 -17.74 -8.24
C LYS A 25 5.25 -16.82 -9.16
N LEU A 26 5.16 -15.52 -8.87
CA LEU A 26 4.39 -14.56 -9.68
C LEU A 26 4.84 -14.48 -11.15
N ASN A 27 6.11 -14.80 -11.44
CA ASN A 27 6.68 -14.74 -12.79
C ASN A 27 6.83 -16.12 -13.44
N GLN A 28 6.47 -17.21 -12.75
CA GLN A 28 6.46 -18.53 -13.37
C GLN A 28 5.26 -18.62 -14.32
N PRO A 29 5.48 -18.98 -15.60
CA PRO A 29 4.39 -19.10 -16.55
C PRO A 29 3.61 -20.39 -16.28
N SER A 30 2.78 -20.45 -15.24
CA SER A 30 1.63 -21.37 -15.13
C SER A 30 0.90 -21.31 -13.79
N HIS A 31 -0.25 -20.64 -13.77
CA HIS A 31 -1.44 -21.07 -13.01
C HIS A 31 -2.76 -20.74 -13.73
N SER A 32 -2.77 -19.89 -14.76
CA SER A 32 -3.99 -19.64 -15.58
C SER A 32 -4.60 -20.92 -16.17
N LYS A 33 -3.81 -21.96 -16.48
CA LYS A 33 -4.34 -23.20 -17.07
C LYS A 33 -4.96 -24.19 -16.06
N ALA A 34 -4.63 -24.11 -14.77
CA ALA A 34 -5.02 -25.15 -13.79
C ALA A 34 -6.34 -24.85 -13.04
N GLN A 35 -6.81 -23.60 -13.05
CA GLN A 35 -8.12 -23.22 -12.50
C GLN A 35 -9.20 -22.98 -13.58
N LEU A 36 -8.87 -23.21 -14.84
CA LEU A 36 -9.79 -23.19 -15.98
C LEU A 36 -10.57 -24.52 -16.15
N THR A 37 -10.51 -25.46 -15.22
CA THR A 37 -11.52 -26.52 -15.19
C THR A 37 -12.83 -25.90 -14.71
N PRO A 38 -13.85 -25.72 -15.57
CA PRO A 38 -15.16 -25.34 -15.08
C PRO A 38 -15.64 -26.47 -14.16
N SER A 39 -15.90 -26.16 -12.89
CA SER A 39 -16.87 -26.96 -12.12
C SER A 39 -18.13 -27.08 -12.99
N PRO A 40 -18.76 -28.26 -13.08
CA PRO A 40 -19.89 -28.47 -13.97
C PRO A 40 -21.05 -27.59 -13.49
N VAL A 41 -21.17 -26.41 -14.09
CA VAL A 41 -22.35 -25.56 -13.96
C VAL A 41 -23.48 -26.34 -14.60
N LYS A 42 -24.48 -26.71 -13.80
CA LYS A 42 -25.76 -27.24 -14.28
C LYS A 42 -26.24 -26.33 -15.41
N GLU A 43 -26.27 -26.85 -16.64
CA GLU A 43 -26.72 -26.14 -17.83
C GLU A 43 -28.15 -25.62 -17.62
N GLN A 44 -28.28 -24.34 -17.28
CA GLN A 44 -29.53 -23.62 -17.49
C GLN A 44 -29.46 -23.03 -18.90
N LYS A 45 -30.20 -23.66 -19.81
CA LYS A 45 -30.14 -23.50 -21.26
C LYS A 45 -30.73 -22.16 -21.70
N THR A 46 -30.06 -21.05 -21.42
CA THR A 46 -30.40 -19.75 -22.00
C THR A 46 -30.00 -19.79 -23.48
N LYS A 47 -30.96 -19.58 -24.39
CA LYS A 47 -30.74 -19.56 -25.85
C LYS A 47 -29.87 -18.36 -26.21
N MET A 48 -28.55 -18.51 -26.12
CA MET A 48 -27.59 -17.50 -26.56
C MET A 48 -27.49 -17.51 -28.09
N THR A 49 -27.52 -16.33 -28.71
CA THR A 49 -27.45 -16.23 -30.16
C THR A 49 -26.04 -16.60 -30.66
N VAL A 50 -25.94 -17.08 -31.90
CA VAL A 50 -24.64 -17.46 -32.52
C VAL A 50 -23.65 -16.28 -32.54
N LEU A 51 -24.19 -15.06 -32.66
CA LEU A 51 -23.39 -13.82 -32.68
C LEU A 51 -22.81 -13.49 -31.29
N GLU A 52 -23.57 -13.71 -30.22
CA GLU A 52 -23.08 -13.54 -28.84
C GLU A 52 -22.02 -14.59 -28.47
N ARG A 53 -22.18 -15.84 -28.94
CA ARG A 53 -21.12 -16.87 -28.82
C ARG A 53 -19.83 -16.44 -29.51
N ARG A 54 -19.92 -15.90 -30.74
CA ARG A 54 -18.74 -15.41 -31.46
C ARG A 54 -18.09 -14.22 -30.76
N ARG A 55 -18.88 -13.23 -30.31
CA ARG A 55 -18.36 -12.08 -29.55
C ARG A 55 -17.73 -12.48 -28.21
N ALA A 56 -18.29 -13.49 -27.53
CA ALA A 56 -17.72 -14.01 -26.29
C ALA A 56 -16.39 -14.76 -26.55
N ALA A 57 -16.33 -15.58 -27.60
CA ALA A 57 -15.11 -16.29 -27.99
C ALA A 57 -14.01 -15.34 -28.49
N GLU A 58 -14.36 -14.30 -29.25
CA GLU A 58 -13.43 -13.25 -29.68
C GLU A 58 -12.93 -12.44 -28.49
N ARG A 59 -13.79 -12.08 -27.52
CA ARG A 59 -13.37 -11.41 -26.28
C ARG A 59 -12.44 -12.31 -25.44
N ALA A 60 -12.74 -13.60 -25.34
CA ALA A 60 -11.88 -14.56 -24.64
C ALA A 60 -10.51 -14.66 -25.32
N ASN A 61 -10.46 -14.88 -26.64
CA ASN A 61 -9.20 -14.96 -27.39
C ASN A 61 -8.40 -13.65 -27.37
N SER A 62 -9.08 -12.49 -27.46
CA SER A 62 -8.43 -11.17 -27.39
C SER A 62 -7.87 -10.88 -26.00
N SER A 63 -8.60 -11.25 -24.96
CA SER A 63 -8.17 -11.13 -23.56
C SER A 63 -7.00 -12.08 -23.28
N GLU A 64 -7.05 -13.33 -23.76
CA GLU A 64 -5.96 -14.28 -23.62
C GLU A 64 -4.69 -13.80 -24.34
N THR A 65 -4.80 -13.33 -25.59
CA THR A 65 -3.65 -12.87 -26.38
C THR A 65 -3.02 -11.61 -25.77
N SER A 66 -3.82 -10.66 -25.27
CA SER A 66 -3.32 -9.44 -24.62
C SER A 66 -2.69 -9.71 -23.25
N VAL A 67 -3.28 -10.59 -22.44
CA VAL A 67 -2.71 -11.04 -21.16
C VAL A 67 -1.39 -11.78 -21.38
N GLN A 68 -1.33 -12.66 -22.38
CA GLN A 68 -0.14 -13.47 -22.67
C GLN A 68 1.01 -12.61 -23.23
N ASN A 69 0.73 -11.62 -24.07
CA ASN A 69 1.74 -10.67 -24.55
C ASN A 69 2.21 -9.69 -23.45
N GLY A 70 1.33 -9.29 -22.52
CA GLY A 70 1.69 -8.44 -21.38
C GLY A 70 2.58 -9.13 -20.34
N ILE A 71 2.37 -10.43 -20.11
CA ILE A 71 3.19 -11.25 -19.18
C ILE A 71 4.58 -11.52 -19.77
N ARG A 72 4.70 -11.69 -21.09
CA ARG A 72 5.95 -12.11 -21.75
C ARG A 72 7.07 -11.05 -21.75
N HIS A 73 6.73 -9.79 -21.54
CA HIS A 73 7.67 -8.66 -21.67
C HIS A 73 7.98 -7.90 -20.38
N LYS A 74 7.26 -8.11 -19.27
CA LYS A 74 7.53 -7.39 -18.01
C LYS A 74 8.67 -8.07 -17.23
N PRO A 75 9.73 -7.34 -16.82
CA PRO A 75 10.75 -7.91 -15.94
C PRO A 75 10.15 -8.42 -14.64
N SER A 76 10.69 -9.53 -14.14
CA SER A 76 10.27 -10.24 -12.94
C SER A 76 9.95 -9.28 -11.79
N ALA A 77 8.74 -9.37 -11.22
CA ALA A 77 8.32 -8.58 -10.05
C ALA A 77 9.37 -8.59 -8.93
N LEU A 78 10.00 -9.74 -8.71
CA LEU A 78 11.04 -9.94 -7.70
C LEU A 78 12.34 -9.19 -8.03
N ARG A 79 12.74 -9.16 -9.31
CA ARG A 79 13.89 -8.35 -9.77
C ARG A 79 13.66 -6.86 -9.49
N ARG A 80 12.42 -6.37 -9.69
CA ARG A 80 12.05 -4.97 -9.43
C ARG A 80 12.06 -4.63 -7.94
N VAL A 81 11.60 -5.56 -7.09
CA VAL A 81 11.69 -5.42 -5.62
C VAL A 81 13.14 -5.26 -5.18
N PHE A 82 14.04 -6.12 -5.66
CA PHE A 82 15.47 -6.01 -5.35
C PHE A 82 16.11 -4.74 -5.92
N GLN A 83 15.70 -4.30 -7.11
CA GLN A 83 16.17 -3.03 -7.68
C GLN A 83 15.73 -1.84 -6.81
N CYS A 84 14.47 -1.80 -6.38
CA CYS A 84 13.94 -0.75 -5.50
C CYS A 84 14.69 -0.74 -4.16
N ALA A 85 14.84 -1.91 -3.52
CA ALA A 85 15.59 -2.04 -2.28
C ALA A 85 17.06 -1.58 -2.45
N GLY A 86 17.71 -1.99 -3.54
CA GLY A 86 19.08 -1.59 -3.84
C GLY A 86 19.23 -0.08 -4.05
N ILE A 87 18.34 0.54 -4.83
CA ILE A 87 18.33 2.00 -5.06
C ILE A 87 18.11 2.75 -3.74
N ASN A 88 17.19 2.29 -2.89
CA ASN A 88 16.91 2.90 -1.59
C ASN A 88 18.13 2.85 -0.66
N ILE A 89 18.78 1.68 -0.58
CA ILE A 89 20.00 1.50 0.21
C ILE A 89 21.12 2.38 -0.34
N LEU A 90 21.37 2.37 -1.64
CA LEU A 90 22.42 3.19 -2.26
C LEU A 90 22.18 4.69 -2.05
N ALA A 91 20.95 5.15 -2.18
CA ALA A 91 20.61 6.56 -1.96
C ALA A 91 20.83 6.98 -0.51
N ILE A 92 20.45 6.15 0.46
CA ILE A 92 20.68 6.44 1.88
C ILE A 92 22.16 6.38 2.25
N MET A 93 22.89 5.39 1.73
CA MET A 93 24.35 5.29 1.91
C MET A 93 25.06 6.52 1.34
N PHE A 94 24.64 6.99 0.17
CA PHE A 94 25.17 8.23 -0.43
C PHE A 94 24.89 9.46 0.44
N LEU A 95 23.67 9.62 0.97
CA LEU A 95 23.32 10.73 1.85
C LEU A 95 24.10 10.70 3.17
N LYS A 96 24.27 9.51 3.78
CA LYS A 96 25.07 9.33 4.99
C LYS A 96 26.55 9.63 4.74
N LEU A 97 27.09 9.18 3.61
CA LEU A 97 28.47 9.48 3.21
C LEU A 97 28.67 11.00 3.02
N LEU A 98 27.73 11.68 2.36
CA LEU A 98 27.80 13.12 2.16
C LEU A 98 27.81 13.86 3.51
N GLY A 99 26.92 13.48 4.43
CA GLY A 99 26.87 14.06 5.78
C GLY A 99 28.16 13.82 6.56
N TRP A 100 28.70 12.59 6.50
CA TRP A 100 29.96 12.25 7.15
C TRP A 100 31.16 13.02 6.59
N LEU A 101 31.25 13.17 5.27
CA LEU A 101 32.30 13.99 4.62
C LEU A 101 32.21 15.46 5.04
N MET A 102 30.99 16.01 5.12
CA MET A 102 30.76 17.38 5.58
C MET A 102 31.18 17.56 7.04
N GLU A 103 30.87 16.60 7.90
CA GLU A 103 31.28 16.63 9.30
C GLU A 103 32.81 16.53 9.44
N TRP A 104 33.44 15.60 8.73
CA TRP A 104 34.89 15.42 8.78
C TRP A 104 35.68 16.65 8.30
N PHE A 105 35.21 17.30 7.22
CA PHE A 105 35.92 18.42 6.61
C PHE A 105 35.62 19.78 7.25
N ALA A 106 34.35 20.04 7.60
CA ALA A 106 33.88 21.39 7.92
C ALA A 106 33.51 21.61 9.39
N SER A 107 33.21 20.57 10.18
CA SER A 107 32.69 20.76 11.55
C SER A 107 33.66 21.52 12.47
N THR A 108 34.96 21.22 12.39
CA THR A 108 35.99 21.83 13.25
C THR A 108 36.61 23.08 12.62
N LYS A 109 36.79 23.11 11.29
CA LYS A 109 37.45 24.21 10.58
C LYS A 109 36.51 25.36 10.22
N TYR A 110 35.23 25.07 9.96
CA TYR A 110 34.26 26.04 9.43
C TYR A 110 32.85 25.82 10.04
N PRO A 111 32.66 26.05 11.36
CA PRO A 111 31.43 25.66 12.07
C PRO A 111 30.17 26.36 11.54
N THR A 112 30.24 27.64 11.20
CA THR A 112 29.10 28.38 10.64
C THR A 112 28.71 27.85 9.26
N PHE A 113 29.69 27.52 8.41
CA PHE A 113 29.45 26.92 7.09
C PHE A 113 28.84 25.52 7.23
N TYR A 114 29.37 24.70 8.14
CA TYR A 114 28.81 23.38 8.47
C TYR A 114 27.35 23.47 8.93
N ALA A 115 27.01 24.40 9.83
CA ALA A 115 25.64 24.57 10.31
C ALA A 115 24.66 24.94 9.19
N ILE A 116 25.06 25.86 8.30
CA ILE A 116 24.25 26.24 7.14
C ILE A 116 24.06 25.02 6.22
N CYS A 117 25.14 24.34 5.82
CA CYS A 117 25.05 23.17 4.95
C CYS A 117 24.22 22.04 5.56
N ASN A 118 24.35 21.77 6.86
CA ASN A 118 23.59 20.74 7.55
C ASN A 118 22.08 21.05 7.57
N SER A 119 21.70 22.32 7.73
CA SER A 119 20.28 22.72 7.64
C SER A 119 19.69 22.49 6.25
N PHE A 120 20.45 22.76 5.18
CA PHE A 120 20.06 22.43 3.80
C PHE A 120 20.06 20.93 3.54
N GLN A 121 20.99 20.19 4.12
CA GLN A 121 21.08 18.74 3.99
C GLN A 121 19.83 18.03 4.50
N ILE A 122 19.24 18.50 5.62
CA ILE A 122 17.96 17.96 6.13
C ILE A 122 16.86 18.11 5.08
N VAL A 123 16.75 19.27 4.43
CA VAL A 123 15.75 19.51 3.38
C VAL A 123 16.00 18.62 2.16
N VAL A 124 17.25 18.49 1.72
CA VAL A 124 17.64 17.62 0.60
C VAL A 124 17.34 16.15 0.91
N VAL A 125 17.62 15.69 2.14
CA VAL A 125 17.28 14.34 2.61
C VAL A 125 15.77 14.11 2.55
N LEU A 126 14.97 15.05 3.05
CA LEU A 126 13.50 14.94 2.99
C LEU A 126 12.98 14.88 1.55
N LEU A 127 13.49 15.72 0.64
CA LEU A 127 13.11 15.70 -0.77
C LEU A 127 13.50 14.38 -1.45
N MET A 128 14.71 13.88 -1.19
CA MET A 128 15.18 12.60 -1.73
C MET A 128 14.33 11.43 -1.24
N ILE A 129 13.91 11.44 0.03
CA ILE A 129 12.98 10.45 0.60
C ILE A 129 11.62 10.49 -0.12
N VAL A 130 11.08 11.68 -0.40
CA VAL A 130 9.82 11.81 -1.16
C VAL A 130 9.96 11.25 -2.56
N ILE A 131 11.05 11.57 -3.28
CA ILE A 131 11.32 11.03 -4.62
C ILE A 131 11.41 9.50 -4.58
N ILE A 132 12.18 8.95 -3.64
CA ILE A 132 12.30 7.51 -3.42
C ILE A 132 10.93 6.87 -3.18
N ARG A 133 10.07 7.49 -2.38
CA ARG A 133 8.73 6.97 -2.06
C ARG A 133 7.80 6.97 -3.28
N ILE A 134 7.84 8.01 -4.10
CA ILE A 134 7.07 8.08 -5.35
C ILE A 134 7.53 6.99 -6.32
N LEU A 135 8.85 6.87 -6.52
CA LEU A 135 9.40 5.84 -7.40
C LEU A 135 9.06 4.43 -6.88
N SER A 136 9.18 4.21 -5.57
CA SER A 136 8.77 2.98 -4.90
C SER A 136 7.30 2.66 -5.18
N ALA A 137 6.40 3.63 -5.07
CA ALA A 137 4.98 3.44 -5.37
C ALA A 137 4.72 2.99 -6.82
N LEU A 138 5.47 3.53 -7.80
CA LEU A 138 5.38 3.10 -9.20
C LEU A 138 5.81 1.63 -9.37
N TRP A 139 6.91 1.21 -8.74
CA TRP A 139 7.34 -0.20 -8.79
C TRP A 139 6.36 -1.12 -8.06
N PHE A 140 5.81 -0.66 -6.94
CA PHE A 140 4.84 -1.38 -6.14
C PHE A 140 3.51 -1.59 -6.89
N ALA A 141 3.09 -0.63 -7.72
CA ALA A 141 1.92 -0.77 -8.58
C ALA A 141 2.09 -1.90 -9.62
N ASP A 142 3.29 -2.09 -10.15
CA ASP A 142 3.58 -3.22 -11.04
C ASP A 142 3.59 -4.57 -10.30
N VAL A 143 4.09 -4.61 -9.05
CA VAL A 143 4.02 -5.82 -8.19
C VAL A 143 2.56 -6.16 -7.89
N ALA A 144 1.74 -5.18 -7.55
CA ALA A 144 0.30 -5.34 -7.35
C ALA A 144 -0.38 -5.87 -8.61
N SER A 145 -0.03 -5.36 -9.79
CA SER A 145 -0.55 -5.83 -11.07
C SER A 145 -0.20 -7.30 -11.34
N ALA A 146 1.03 -7.73 -11.01
CA ALA A 146 1.45 -9.12 -11.11
C ALA A 146 0.70 -10.03 -10.12
N ALA A 147 0.48 -9.57 -8.89
CA ALA A 147 -0.30 -10.29 -7.87
C ALA A 147 -1.77 -10.45 -8.26
N LEU A 148 -2.38 -9.40 -8.83
CA LEU A 148 -3.73 -9.42 -9.37
C LEU A 148 -3.87 -10.47 -10.48
N ALA A 149 -2.93 -10.47 -11.43
CA ALA A 149 -2.89 -11.45 -12.52
C ALA A 149 -2.72 -12.89 -12.01
N TYR A 150 -1.87 -13.09 -11.00
CA TYR A 150 -1.68 -14.39 -10.37
C TYR A 150 -2.96 -14.93 -9.70
N ARG A 151 -3.77 -14.05 -9.11
CA ARG A 151 -5.06 -14.42 -8.49
C ARG A 151 -6.17 -14.68 -9.53
N GLY A 152 -5.92 -14.45 -10.82
CA GLY A 152 -6.94 -14.62 -11.87
C GLY A 152 -8.09 -13.63 -11.78
N ILE A 153 -7.90 -12.52 -11.06
CA ILE A 153 -8.89 -11.44 -11.01
C ILE A 153 -8.71 -10.60 -12.28
N SER A 154 -9.31 -11.04 -13.37
CA SER A 154 -9.48 -10.20 -14.56
C SER A 154 -10.35 -9.01 -14.14
N GLY A 155 -9.80 -7.80 -14.24
CA GLY A 155 -10.52 -6.58 -13.91
C GLY A 155 -11.78 -6.45 -14.75
N ASN A 156 -12.92 -6.90 -14.23
CA ASN A 156 -14.23 -6.50 -14.69
C ASN A 156 -14.44 -5.05 -14.25
N SER A 157 -13.68 -4.15 -14.85
CA SER A 157 -13.78 -2.74 -14.57
C SER A 157 -14.81 -2.16 -15.53
N ALA A 158 -15.99 -1.83 -14.99
CA ALA A 158 -16.81 -0.79 -15.59
C ALA A 158 -15.92 0.42 -15.92
N PRO A 159 -16.23 1.22 -16.97
CA PRO A 159 -15.40 2.37 -17.34
C PRO A 159 -15.19 3.27 -16.11
N VAL A 160 -13.93 3.32 -15.65
CA VAL A 160 -13.55 4.12 -14.49
C VAL A 160 -13.37 5.54 -14.95
N ASP A 161 -14.12 6.47 -14.35
CA ASP A 161 -13.87 7.89 -14.52
C ASP A 161 -12.50 8.23 -13.90
N ILE A 162 -11.55 8.59 -14.75
CA ILE A 162 -10.16 8.91 -14.38
C ILE A 162 -10.13 10.05 -13.35
N SER A 163 -11.03 11.03 -13.48
CA SER A 163 -11.13 12.14 -12.54
C SER A 163 -11.52 11.66 -11.15
N ARG A 164 -12.51 10.75 -11.10
CA ARG A 164 -12.97 10.15 -9.84
C ARG A 164 -11.89 9.29 -9.20
N ALA A 165 -11.17 8.48 -9.99
CA ALA A 165 -10.07 7.66 -9.50
C ALA A 165 -8.91 8.52 -8.97
N ALA A 166 -8.53 9.58 -9.68
CA ALA A 166 -7.49 10.51 -9.25
C ALA A 166 -7.89 11.24 -7.96
N SER A 167 -9.15 11.68 -7.84
CA SER A 167 -9.68 12.31 -6.62
C SER A 167 -9.67 11.35 -5.43
N ASP A 168 -10.06 10.09 -5.63
CA ASP A 168 -10.07 9.07 -4.57
C ASP A 168 -8.65 8.74 -4.10
N PHE A 169 -7.68 8.69 -5.03
CA PHE A 169 -6.26 8.52 -4.72
C PHE A 169 -5.66 9.69 -3.94
N ILE A 170 -5.92 10.93 -4.37
CA ILE A 170 -5.47 12.13 -3.65
C ILE A 170 -6.08 12.16 -2.24
N HIS A 171 -7.37 11.89 -2.11
CA HIS A 171 -8.04 11.85 -0.82
C HIS A 171 -7.42 10.79 0.09
N ALA A 172 -7.12 9.61 -0.45
CA ALA A 172 -6.47 8.55 0.31
C ALA A 172 -5.09 8.95 0.82
N ILE A 173 -4.23 9.51 -0.03
CA ILE A 173 -2.91 10.04 0.38
C ILE A 173 -3.04 11.03 1.54
N ILE A 174 -4.00 11.95 1.48
CA ILE A 174 -4.17 12.96 2.54
C ILE A 174 -4.62 12.30 3.85
N VAL A 175 -5.60 11.40 3.82
CA VAL A 175 -6.03 10.65 5.01
C VAL A 175 -4.84 9.88 5.62
N GLU A 176 -4.08 9.20 4.79
CA GLU A 176 -2.91 8.42 5.19
C GLU A 176 -1.81 9.27 5.82
N LEU A 177 -1.50 10.43 5.22
CA LEU A 177 -0.55 11.39 5.79
C LEU A 177 -1.02 11.94 7.14
N VAL A 178 -2.30 12.30 7.26
CA VAL A 178 -2.85 12.80 8.52
C VAL A 178 -2.84 11.69 9.59
N PHE A 179 -3.16 10.46 9.22
CA PHE A 179 -3.12 9.33 10.15
C PHE A 179 -1.68 8.96 10.56
N LEU A 180 -0.71 9.08 9.67
CA LEU A 180 0.71 8.95 10.00
C LEU A 180 1.15 10.00 11.04
N LEU A 181 0.75 11.26 10.84
CA LEU A 181 1.03 12.33 11.81
C LEU A 181 0.37 12.03 13.16
N GLN A 182 -0.85 11.50 13.18
CA GLN A 182 -1.50 11.06 14.42
C GLN A 182 -0.72 9.96 15.12
N ALA A 183 -0.25 8.95 14.38
CA ALA A 183 0.58 7.89 14.92
C ALA A 183 1.86 8.47 15.55
N MET A 184 2.57 9.35 14.84
CA MET A 184 3.78 10.01 15.35
C MET A 184 3.52 10.85 16.61
N LEU A 185 2.39 11.56 16.66
CA LEU A 185 2.00 12.32 17.86
C LEU A 185 1.74 11.40 19.05
N ILE A 186 1.10 10.24 18.84
CA ILE A 186 0.87 9.26 19.90
C ILE A 186 2.21 8.77 20.47
N TRP A 187 3.20 8.50 19.62
CA TRP A 187 4.55 8.12 20.07
C TRP A 187 5.26 9.21 20.91
N SER A 188 4.88 10.47 20.74
CA SER A 188 5.47 11.60 21.49
C SER A 188 4.82 11.85 22.86
N LEU A 189 3.74 11.13 23.21
CA LEU A 189 3.06 11.33 24.49
C LEU A 189 3.92 10.83 25.66
N PRO A 190 3.89 11.50 26.83
CA PRO A 190 4.71 11.17 28.00
C PRO A 190 4.17 9.97 28.80
N PHE A 191 3.69 8.91 28.12
CA PHE A 191 3.18 7.69 28.75
C PHE A 191 4.08 6.50 28.40
N GLN A 192 4.93 6.10 29.34
CA GLN A 192 6.01 5.12 29.13
C GLN A 192 5.57 3.81 28.44
N TYR A 193 4.41 3.26 28.78
CA TYR A 193 3.94 1.98 28.24
C TYR A 193 2.76 2.12 27.27
N LEU A 194 1.88 3.09 27.53
CA LEU A 194 0.66 3.25 26.73
C LEU A 194 0.96 3.90 25.37
N ALA A 195 1.85 4.90 25.31
CA ALA A 195 2.17 5.58 24.06
C ALA A 195 2.81 4.64 23.03
N PRO A 196 3.81 3.79 23.38
CA PRO A 196 4.35 2.81 22.44
C PRO A 196 3.33 1.78 21.99
N LEU A 197 2.47 1.28 22.89
CA LEU A 197 1.45 0.29 22.55
C LEU A 197 0.42 0.84 21.56
N VAL A 198 -0.11 2.04 21.85
CA VAL A 198 -1.10 2.67 20.97
C VAL A 198 -0.44 3.12 19.67
N GLY A 199 0.79 3.65 19.73
CA GLY A 199 1.57 4.02 18.55
C GLY A 199 1.83 2.81 17.64
N PHE A 200 2.11 1.64 18.22
CA PHE A 200 2.25 0.38 17.50
C PHE A 200 0.94 -0.04 16.80
N ILE A 201 -0.19 0.09 17.48
CA ILE A 201 -1.52 -0.20 16.91
C ILE A 201 -1.77 0.70 15.69
N TYR A 202 -1.58 2.01 15.83
CA TYR A 202 -1.77 2.97 14.73
C TYR A 202 -0.85 2.67 13.55
N MET A 203 0.44 2.43 13.80
CA MET A 203 1.38 2.09 12.73
C MET A 203 1.04 0.77 12.04
N SER A 204 0.59 -0.24 12.79
CA SER A 204 0.17 -1.53 12.22
C SER A 204 -1.06 -1.37 11.32
N LEU A 205 -2.06 -0.60 11.78
CA LEU A 205 -3.26 -0.30 10.98
C LEU A 205 -2.91 0.47 9.70
N LEU A 206 -2.03 1.46 9.80
CA LEU A 206 -1.57 2.26 8.66
C LEU A 206 -0.87 1.40 7.61
N TYR A 207 0.07 0.56 8.04
CA TYR A 207 0.79 -0.33 7.13
C TYR A 207 -0.08 -1.40 6.49
N SER A 208 -1.07 -1.90 7.23
CA SER A 208 -2.08 -2.77 6.66
C SER A 208 -2.92 -2.03 5.60
N LEU A 209 -3.42 -0.82 5.91
CA LEU A 209 -4.17 0.02 4.96
C LEU A 209 -3.37 0.24 3.67
N TYR A 210 -2.10 0.64 3.77
CA TYR A 210 -1.22 0.88 2.61
C TYR A 210 -1.10 -0.37 1.72
N SER A 211 -0.98 -1.54 2.34
CA SER A 211 -0.80 -2.80 1.62
C SER A 211 -2.07 -3.20 0.88
N PHE A 212 -3.22 -3.15 1.57
CA PHE A 212 -4.52 -3.49 0.99
C PHE A 212 -5.04 -2.44 0.00
N GLU A 213 -4.49 -1.23 0.03
CA GLU A 213 -4.89 -0.14 -0.85
C GLU A 213 -4.82 -0.55 -2.33
N TYR A 214 -3.71 -1.15 -2.74
CA TYR A 214 -3.49 -1.61 -4.11
C TYR A 214 -4.58 -2.59 -4.55
N MET A 215 -4.90 -3.57 -3.70
CA MET A 215 -5.95 -4.55 -3.96
C MET A 215 -7.33 -3.89 -4.11
N TRP A 216 -7.68 -3.00 -3.18
CA TRP A 216 -8.98 -2.35 -3.19
C TRP A 216 -9.15 -1.32 -4.31
N MET A 217 -8.09 -0.58 -4.65
CA MET A 217 -8.07 0.32 -5.81
C MET A 217 -8.23 -0.47 -7.11
N SER A 218 -7.55 -1.62 -7.24
CA SER A 218 -7.73 -2.50 -8.41
C SER A 218 -9.14 -3.10 -8.52
N SER A 219 -9.88 -3.14 -7.41
CA SER A 219 -11.28 -3.58 -7.35
C SER A 219 -12.30 -2.41 -7.40
N GLY A 220 -11.84 -1.17 -7.60
CA GLY A 220 -12.70 0.02 -7.67
C GLY A 220 -13.41 0.40 -6.36
N ILE A 221 -12.88 0.00 -5.21
CA ILE A 221 -13.49 0.29 -3.90
C ILE A 221 -13.10 1.71 -3.46
N PRO A 222 -14.06 2.60 -3.17
CA PRO A 222 -13.77 3.99 -2.79
C PRO A 222 -13.15 4.08 -1.39
N MET A 223 -12.40 5.17 -1.14
CA MET A 223 -11.62 5.37 0.10
C MET A 223 -12.44 5.24 1.39
N SER A 224 -13.64 5.82 1.44
CA SER A 224 -14.51 5.73 2.63
C SER A 224 -14.86 4.28 2.98
N SER A 225 -15.12 3.44 1.97
CA SER A 225 -15.38 2.01 2.15
C SER A 225 -14.13 1.23 2.55
N ARG A 226 -12.94 1.64 2.08
CA ARG A 226 -11.65 1.02 2.45
C ARG A 226 -11.37 1.21 3.95
N ILE A 227 -11.56 2.43 4.46
CA ILE A 227 -11.38 2.72 5.90
C ILE A 227 -12.39 1.93 6.74
N SER A 228 -13.66 1.91 6.35
CA SER A 228 -14.69 1.15 7.07
C SER A 228 -14.38 -0.35 7.14
N LYS A 229 -13.77 -0.92 6.09
CA LYS A 229 -13.29 -2.32 6.10
C LYS A 229 -12.19 -2.53 7.14
N VAL A 230 -11.23 -1.61 7.22
CA VAL A 230 -10.16 -1.67 8.22
C VAL A 230 -10.71 -1.56 9.64
N GLU A 231 -11.56 -0.57 9.90
CA GLU A 231 -12.12 -0.31 11.23
C GLU A 231 -13.05 -1.41 11.73
N ARG A 232 -13.76 -2.11 10.83
CA ARG A 232 -14.62 -3.25 11.18
C ARG A 232 -13.85 -4.53 11.48
N ARG A 233 -12.61 -4.68 10.99
CA ARG A 233 -11.74 -5.84 11.24
C ARG A 233 -10.38 -5.41 11.74
N TRP A 234 -10.35 -4.39 12.59
CA TRP A 234 -9.12 -3.80 13.09
C TRP A 234 -8.16 -4.82 13.74
N PRO A 235 -8.59 -5.90 14.44
CA PRO A 235 -7.64 -6.86 15.00
C PRO A 235 -6.86 -7.61 13.92
N PHE A 236 -7.52 -7.99 12.83
CA PHE A 236 -6.88 -8.59 11.65
C PHE A 236 -5.86 -7.63 11.05
N HIS A 237 -6.22 -6.35 10.89
CA HIS A 237 -5.31 -5.36 10.32
C HIS A 237 -4.11 -5.05 11.23
N ILE A 238 -4.27 -5.07 12.57
CA ILE A 238 -3.13 -4.99 13.49
C ILE A 238 -2.23 -6.23 13.31
N GLY A 239 -2.81 -7.43 13.30
CA GLY A 239 -2.05 -8.67 13.09
C GLY A 239 -1.28 -8.66 11.78
N PHE A 240 -1.92 -8.20 10.71
CA PHE A 240 -1.30 -8.08 9.39
C PHE A 240 -0.15 -7.08 9.37
N GLY A 241 -0.30 -5.91 9.99
CA GLY A 241 0.73 -4.87 10.03
C GLY A 241 1.89 -5.15 10.98
N THR A 242 1.69 -6.02 11.97
CA THR A 242 2.61 -6.27 13.10
C THR A 242 4.05 -6.50 12.65
N ILE A 243 4.28 -7.41 11.69
CA ILE A 243 5.65 -7.77 11.27
C ILE A 243 6.34 -6.57 10.62
N LEU A 244 5.62 -5.82 9.80
CA LEU A 244 6.18 -4.63 9.15
C LEU A 244 6.48 -3.55 10.19
N THR A 245 5.56 -3.31 11.12
CA THR A 245 5.75 -2.33 12.20
C THR A 245 6.95 -2.66 13.08
N LEU A 246 7.06 -3.91 13.57
CA LEU A 246 8.22 -4.34 14.35
C LEU A 246 9.53 -4.19 13.58
N SER A 247 9.54 -4.56 12.30
CA SER A 247 10.74 -4.44 11.46
C SER A 247 11.16 -2.98 11.28
N THR A 248 10.21 -2.07 11.09
CA THR A 248 10.47 -0.62 10.95
C THR A 248 10.65 0.10 12.28
N SER A 249 10.57 -0.59 13.41
CA SER A 249 10.89 -0.07 14.74
C SER A 249 12.25 -0.58 15.23
N TYR A 250 13.04 -1.21 14.35
CA TYR A 250 14.33 -1.80 14.69
C TYR A 250 15.40 -0.75 15.05
N SER A 251 15.36 0.43 14.42
CA SER A 251 16.32 1.52 14.64
C SER A 251 15.60 2.81 15.05
N ASP A 252 16.28 3.71 15.74
CA ASP A 252 15.80 5.09 15.94
C ASP A 252 16.01 5.95 14.68
N ASP A 253 16.79 5.46 13.71
CA ASP A 253 17.07 6.16 12.46
C ASP A 253 15.92 5.99 11.45
N PHE A 254 15.21 7.09 11.22
CA PHE A 254 14.13 7.17 10.24
C PHE A 254 14.52 6.70 8.84
N MET A 255 15.76 6.96 8.40
CA MET A 255 16.24 6.54 7.08
C MET A 255 16.39 5.02 7.01
N ILE A 256 16.95 4.40 8.05
CA ILE A 256 17.10 2.94 8.13
C ILE A 256 15.73 2.27 8.13
N ASN A 257 14.79 2.75 8.95
CA ASN A 257 13.42 2.24 8.97
C ASN A 257 12.71 2.45 7.63
N GLY A 258 13.00 3.55 6.94
CA GLY A 258 12.52 3.82 5.58
C GLY A 258 13.01 2.80 4.55
N CYS A 259 14.27 2.36 4.65
CA CYS A 259 14.83 1.29 3.83
C CYS A 259 14.16 -0.05 4.11
N ILE A 260 14.02 -0.41 5.39
CA ILE A 260 13.36 -1.66 5.82
C ILE A 260 11.93 -1.70 5.28
N PHE A 261 11.19 -0.60 5.44
CA PHE A 261 9.85 -0.47 4.87
C PHE A 261 9.88 -0.69 3.35
N GLY A 262 10.74 0.02 2.61
CA GLY A 262 10.80 -0.09 1.15
C GLY A 262 11.14 -1.50 0.64
N ALA A 263 11.97 -2.24 1.40
CA ALA A 263 12.33 -3.61 1.07
C ALA A 263 11.22 -4.62 1.37
N LEU A 264 10.53 -4.47 2.51
CA LEU A 264 9.51 -5.42 2.96
C LEU A 264 8.13 -5.14 2.34
N PHE A 265 7.78 -3.89 2.08
CA PHE A 265 6.44 -3.49 1.68
C PHE A 265 5.89 -4.22 0.43
N PRO A 266 6.67 -4.50 -0.64
CA PRO A 266 6.19 -5.32 -1.76
C PRO A 266 5.64 -6.68 -1.37
N PHE A 267 6.23 -7.33 -0.37
CA PHE A 267 5.77 -8.62 0.12
C PHE A 267 4.40 -8.48 0.77
N PHE A 268 4.18 -7.42 1.54
CA PHE A 268 2.89 -7.12 2.17
C PHE A 268 1.82 -6.76 1.13
N ILE A 269 2.16 -6.07 0.04
CA ILE A 269 1.24 -5.87 -1.09
C ILE A 269 0.78 -7.22 -1.63
N VAL A 270 1.69 -8.14 -1.95
CA VAL A 270 1.32 -9.47 -2.45
C VAL A 270 0.49 -10.24 -1.42
N SER A 271 0.89 -10.21 -0.14
CA SER A 271 0.13 -10.80 0.96
C SER A 271 -1.30 -10.26 1.02
N SER A 272 -1.52 -8.98 0.75
CA SER A 272 -2.87 -8.39 0.74
C SER A 272 -3.77 -9.00 -0.34
N TYR A 273 -3.21 -9.31 -1.51
CA TYR A 273 -3.94 -9.98 -2.58
C TYR A 273 -4.22 -11.44 -2.25
N LEU A 274 -3.40 -12.11 -1.45
CA LEU A 274 -3.58 -13.51 -1.07
C LEU A 274 -4.42 -13.71 0.20
N ALA A 275 -4.50 -12.67 1.02
CA ALA A 275 -5.20 -12.68 2.29
C ALA A 275 -6.66 -13.11 2.11
N THR A 276 -7.02 -14.19 2.80
CA THR A 276 -8.41 -14.65 2.87
C THR A 276 -9.06 -14.00 4.08
N MET A 277 -9.86 -12.96 3.83
CA MET A 277 -10.60 -12.28 4.89
C MET A 277 -11.93 -12.99 5.14
N ARG A 278 -12.10 -13.58 6.33
CA ARG A 278 -13.41 -13.97 6.86
C ARG A 278 -14.39 -12.79 6.81
N ASP A 279 -15.67 -13.07 6.57
CA ASP A 279 -16.71 -12.04 6.53
C ASP A 279 -16.80 -11.31 7.88
N ALA A 280 -16.84 -9.97 7.82
CA ALA A 280 -16.91 -9.13 9.02
C ALA A 280 -18.16 -9.42 9.88
N ALA A 281 -19.23 -9.93 9.27
CA ALA A 281 -20.45 -10.36 9.98
C ALA A 281 -20.21 -11.53 10.95
N GLN A 282 -19.09 -12.23 10.84
CA GLN A 282 -18.74 -13.37 11.69
C GLN A 282 -17.85 -12.98 12.89
N SER A 283 -17.44 -11.71 13.04
CA SER A 283 -16.63 -11.27 14.18
C SER A 283 -17.51 -10.52 15.19
N GLU A 284 -17.41 -10.90 16.46
CA GLU A 284 -18.10 -10.22 17.57
C GLU A 284 -17.37 -8.94 18.02
N VAL A 285 -16.22 -8.61 17.44
CA VAL A 285 -15.42 -7.44 17.82
C VAL A 285 -16.04 -6.17 17.24
N PRO A 286 -16.37 -5.14 18.05
CA PRO A 286 -16.96 -3.92 17.55
C PRO A 286 -15.96 -3.13 16.71
N ALA A 287 -16.49 -2.40 15.72
CA ALA A 287 -15.70 -1.48 14.92
C ALA A 287 -15.20 -0.31 15.78
N VAL A 288 -13.93 0.05 15.60
CA VAL A 288 -13.30 1.18 16.31
C VAL A 288 -12.89 2.24 15.29
N PRO A 289 -13.33 3.49 15.45
CA PRO A 289 -13.14 4.55 14.45
C PRO A 289 -11.75 5.19 14.55
N PHE A 290 -10.68 4.41 14.38
CA PHE A 290 -9.30 4.89 14.49
C PHE A 290 -9.01 6.06 13.54
N PHE A 291 -9.56 6.02 12.32
CA PHE A 291 -9.26 6.98 11.26
C PHE A 291 -10.17 8.21 11.30
N TYR A 292 -11.13 8.29 12.23
CA TYR A 292 -12.12 9.36 12.28
C TYR A 292 -11.49 10.77 12.29
N VAL A 293 -10.48 10.98 13.14
CA VAL A 293 -9.79 12.28 13.21
C VAL A 293 -9.11 12.60 11.88
N ALA A 294 -8.50 11.60 11.24
CA ALA A 294 -7.85 11.78 9.93
C ALA A 294 -8.87 12.12 8.84
N GLN A 295 -10.01 11.42 8.81
CA GLN A 295 -11.11 11.69 7.89
C GLN A 295 -11.68 13.11 8.06
N VAL A 296 -11.92 13.56 9.31
CA VAL A 296 -12.46 14.89 9.58
C VAL A 296 -11.51 15.98 9.09
N ILE A 297 -10.21 15.84 9.37
CA ILE A 297 -9.18 16.79 8.91
C ILE A 297 -9.12 16.79 7.38
N THR A 298 -9.04 15.63 6.74
CA THR A 298 -8.99 15.52 5.29
C THR A 298 -10.25 16.12 4.64
N ASN A 299 -11.44 15.85 5.17
CA ASN A 299 -12.68 16.42 4.66
C ASN A 299 -12.68 17.95 4.74
N LYS A 300 -12.21 18.52 5.86
CA LYS A 300 -12.06 19.98 6.00
C LYS A 300 -11.05 20.55 5.01
N PHE A 301 -9.93 19.86 4.79
CA PHE A 301 -8.92 20.27 3.82
C PHE A 301 -9.45 20.23 2.39
N SER A 302 -10.16 19.16 1.99
CA SER A 302 -10.79 19.05 0.68
C SER A 302 -11.82 20.16 0.45
N LEU A 303 -12.66 20.49 1.45
CA LEU A 303 -13.62 21.59 1.37
C LEU A 303 -12.92 22.96 1.22
N ALA A 304 -11.83 23.18 1.96
CA ALA A 304 -11.04 24.40 1.85
C ALA A 304 -10.45 24.57 0.45
N LEU A 305 -9.86 23.53 -0.13
CA LEU A 305 -9.34 23.52 -1.51
C LEU A 305 -10.43 23.87 -2.53
N VAL A 306 -11.60 23.23 -2.45
CA VAL A 306 -12.73 23.50 -3.34
C VAL A 306 -13.18 24.96 -3.21
N SER A 307 -13.24 25.50 -1.98
CA SER A 307 -13.62 26.89 -1.75
C SER A 307 -12.64 27.89 -2.37
N ILE A 308 -11.34 27.60 -2.35
CA ILE A 308 -10.28 28.43 -2.93
C ILE A 308 -10.36 28.41 -4.46
N ILE A 309 -10.51 27.23 -5.05
CA ILE A 309 -10.64 27.05 -6.50
C ILE A 309 -11.92 27.74 -7.01
N GLY A 310 -13.05 27.55 -6.33
CA GLY A 310 -14.31 28.19 -6.68
C GLY A 310 -14.29 29.72 -6.58
N ARG A 311 -13.53 30.28 -5.63
CA ARG A 311 -13.29 31.74 -5.55
C ARG A 311 -12.42 32.24 -6.70
N ARG A 312 -11.49 31.43 -7.21
CA ARG A 312 -10.59 31.78 -8.32
C ARG A 312 -11.33 31.78 -9.66
N GLN A 313 -12.23 30.83 -9.90
CA GLN A 313 -13.09 30.79 -11.10
C GLN A 313 -14.12 31.92 -11.17
N ARG A 314 -14.53 32.49 -10.03
CA ARG A 314 -15.44 33.66 -10.00
C ARG A 314 -14.75 35.01 -10.22
N ARG A 315 -13.41 35.05 -10.24
CA ARG A 315 -12.61 36.29 -10.43
C ARG A 315 -12.01 36.43 -11.83
N THR A 316 -12.17 35.41 -12.68
CA THR A 316 -11.81 35.39 -14.10
C THR A 316 -13.06 35.53 -14.94
#